data_AF-A0A971R2X9-F1
#
_entry.id   AF-A0A971R2X9-F1
#
_cell.length_a   1.000
_cell.length_b   1.000
_cell.length_c   1.000
_cell.angle_alpha   90.00
_cell.angle_beta   90.00
_cell.angle_gamma   90.00
#
_symmetry.space_group_name_H-M   'P 1'
#
loop_
_entity.id
_entity.type
_entity.pdbx_description
1 polymer ?
#
loop_
_entity_poly.entity_id
_entity_poly.type
_entity_poly.pdbx_seq_one_letter_code
_entity_poly.pdbx_strand_id
1 'polypeptide(L)'
;MKFRKATILFSLVALAFGLAAMIFTFYPAVQEVGSRKSSPDFSIRNSIFPYLQDFKKHLESVQEFSSILKELEKEKAGAWLISLENGEKRFICPYTDTYNKLRTLLLVETGSGGTRTVTTTKYFGNDVTRSEVVEYGGFYLDYVPSYSLIMESDYQRYLQEGYTFNKVYNANAFSLGRFVSDVFQGIGPVIVLKEGASLSERFFDVIERYSIPFMPVRYFLRKA
;
A
#
# COMPACT_ATOMS: atom_id res chain seq x y z
N MET A 1 -20.80 -64.11 -29.72
CA MET A 1 -21.67 -62.97 -29.33
C MET A 1 -21.35 -62.30 -27.97
N LYS A 2 -20.54 -62.89 -27.07
CA LYS A 2 -20.26 -62.29 -25.75
C LYS A 2 -19.18 -61.18 -25.75
N PHE A 3 -18.20 -61.23 -26.66
CA PHE A 3 -17.12 -60.23 -26.71
C PHE A 3 -17.54 -58.85 -27.27
N ARG A 4 -18.42 -58.80 -28.29
CA ARG A 4 -18.87 -57.52 -28.86
C ARG A 4 -19.64 -56.64 -27.86
N LYS A 5 -20.39 -57.23 -26.93
CA LYS A 5 -21.12 -56.47 -25.90
C LYS A 5 -20.19 -55.83 -24.86
N ALA A 6 -19.08 -56.50 -24.52
CA ALA A 6 -18.07 -55.95 -23.62
C ALA A 6 -17.32 -54.77 -24.28
N THR A 7 -16.97 -54.88 -25.56
CA THR A 7 -16.32 -53.79 -26.28
C THR A 7 -17.20 -52.55 -26.39
N ILE A 8 -18.51 -52.74 -26.66
CA ILE A 8 -19.49 -51.64 -26.68
C ILE A 8 -19.60 -50.97 -25.30
N LEU A 9 -19.60 -51.76 -24.22
CA LEU A 9 -19.67 -51.25 -22.86
C LEU A 9 -18.43 -50.42 -22.50
N PHE A 10 -17.22 -50.91 -22.83
CA PHE A 10 -15.99 -50.17 -22.59
C PHE A 10 -15.92 -48.87 -23.40
N SER A 11 -16.38 -48.86 -24.66
CA SER A 11 -16.46 -47.64 -25.45
C SER A 11 -17.47 -46.63 -24.89
N LEU A 12 -18.60 -47.09 -24.33
CA LEU A 12 -19.59 -46.23 -23.68
C LEU A 12 -19.04 -45.59 -22.39
N VAL A 13 -18.29 -46.35 -21.59
CA VAL A 13 -17.63 -45.83 -20.40
C VAL A 13 -16.55 -44.81 -20.77
N ALA A 14 -15.72 -45.12 -21.77
CA ALA A 14 -14.71 -44.18 -22.26
C ALA A 14 -15.34 -42.89 -22.83
N LEU A 15 -16.46 -43.00 -23.54
CA LEU A 15 -17.19 -41.84 -24.07
C LEU A 15 -17.76 -40.97 -22.94
N ALA A 16 -18.32 -41.59 -21.89
CA ALA A 16 -18.85 -40.87 -20.73
C ALA A 16 -17.75 -40.13 -19.96
N PHE A 17 -16.57 -40.76 -19.78
CA PHE A 17 -15.42 -40.10 -19.15
C PHE A 17 -14.82 -38.99 -20.03
N GLY A 18 -14.76 -39.18 -21.35
CA GLY A 18 -14.34 -38.13 -22.30
C GLY A 18 -15.28 -36.94 -22.30
N LEU A 19 -16.60 -37.17 -22.22
CA LEU A 19 -17.61 -36.12 -22.10
C LEU A 19 -17.52 -35.39 -20.75
N ALA A 20 -17.31 -36.12 -19.65
CA ALA A 20 -17.13 -35.51 -18.33
C ALA A 20 -15.86 -34.65 -18.27
N ALA A 21 -14.76 -35.09 -18.88
CA ALA A 21 -13.52 -34.32 -19.00
C ALA A 21 -13.69 -33.07 -19.88
N MET A 22 -14.42 -33.18 -21.00
CA MET A 22 -14.77 -32.01 -21.81
C MET A 22 -15.66 -31.03 -21.04
N ILE A 23 -16.68 -31.50 -20.32
CA ILE A 23 -17.53 -30.62 -19.50
C ILE A 23 -16.67 -29.90 -18.44
N PHE A 24 -15.78 -30.59 -17.73
CA PHE A 24 -14.92 -29.97 -16.71
C PHE A 24 -13.91 -28.97 -17.29
N THR A 25 -13.36 -29.23 -18.47
CA THR A 25 -12.36 -28.36 -19.10
C THR A 25 -12.98 -27.17 -19.85
N PHE A 26 -14.20 -27.32 -20.37
CA PHE A 26 -14.90 -26.26 -21.11
C PHE A 26 -15.92 -25.47 -20.27
N TYR A 27 -16.34 -25.92 -19.09
CA TYR A 27 -17.21 -25.13 -18.20
C TYR A 27 -16.65 -23.72 -17.87
N PRO A 28 -15.33 -23.53 -17.62
CA PRO A 28 -14.81 -22.18 -17.41
C PRO A 28 -14.66 -21.37 -18.71
N ALA A 29 -14.61 -22.01 -19.88
CA ALA A 29 -14.41 -21.34 -21.17
C ALA A 29 -15.73 -20.85 -21.81
N VAL A 30 -16.85 -21.53 -21.56
CA VAL A 30 -18.14 -21.18 -22.20
C VAL A 30 -18.86 -20.02 -21.49
N GLN A 31 -18.48 -19.68 -20.24
CA GLN A 31 -19.00 -18.48 -19.58
C GLN A 31 -18.34 -17.17 -20.08
N GLU A 32 -17.19 -17.21 -20.76
CA GLU A 32 -16.48 -15.99 -21.18
C GLU A 32 -16.87 -15.46 -22.57
N VAL A 33 -17.67 -16.18 -23.36
CA VAL A 33 -17.93 -15.78 -24.77
C VAL A 33 -19.18 -14.91 -24.96
N GLY A 34 -19.94 -14.63 -23.88
CA GLY A 34 -21.27 -14.01 -23.98
C GLY A 34 -21.49 -12.65 -23.32
N SER A 35 -20.52 -12.06 -22.61
CA SER A 35 -20.70 -10.73 -22.03
C SER A 35 -19.75 -9.73 -22.69
N ARG A 36 -20.34 -8.70 -23.30
CA ARG A 36 -19.63 -7.48 -23.65
C ARG A 36 -18.95 -6.99 -22.36
N LYS A 37 -17.63 -7.13 -22.27
CA LYS A 37 -16.83 -6.45 -21.25
C LYS A 37 -17.02 -4.95 -21.48
N SER A 38 -17.83 -4.33 -20.62
CA SER A 38 -17.73 -2.91 -20.32
C SER A 38 -16.25 -2.57 -20.09
N SER A 39 -15.82 -1.39 -20.54
CA SER A 39 -14.50 -0.82 -20.23
C SER A 39 -14.09 -1.15 -18.80
N PRO A 40 -12.81 -1.49 -18.54
CA PRO A 40 -12.40 -1.93 -17.22
C PRO A 40 -12.73 -0.83 -16.21
N ASP A 41 -13.81 -1.05 -15.46
CA ASP A 41 -14.02 -0.41 -14.18
C ASP A 41 -12.83 -0.89 -13.35
N PHE A 42 -11.81 -0.04 -13.25
CA PHE A 42 -10.79 -0.14 -12.23
C PHE A 42 -11.45 0.14 -10.87
N SER A 43 -12.34 -0.75 -10.46
CA SER A 43 -12.65 -0.96 -9.07
C SER A 43 -11.47 -1.76 -8.52
N ILE A 44 -10.55 -1.06 -7.85
CA ILE A 44 -9.57 -1.68 -6.96
C ILE A 44 -10.38 -2.30 -5.80
N ARG A 45 -11.07 -3.42 -6.07
CA ARG A 45 -11.59 -4.32 -5.06
C ARG A 45 -10.38 -5.09 -4.53
N ASN A 46 -9.86 -4.66 -3.39
CA ASN A 46 -9.30 -5.50 -2.32
C ASN A 46 -8.56 -6.79 -2.74
N SER A 47 -7.69 -6.75 -3.75
CA SER A 47 -6.78 -7.88 -4.05
C SER A 47 -5.58 -7.94 -3.11
N ILE A 48 -5.37 -6.88 -2.32
CA ILE A 48 -4.27 -6.75 -1.34
C ILE A 48 -4.70 -7.32 0.03
N PHE A 49 -6.00 -7.40 0.30
CA PHE A 49 -6.56 -7.82 1.58
C PHE A 49 -6.19 -9.26 2.01
N PRO A 50 -6.17 -10.27 1.12
CA PRO A 50 -5.79 -11.63 1.48
C PRO A 50 -4.32 -11.73 1.90
N TYR A 51 -3.43 -11.07 1.16
CA TYR A 51 -1.99 -11.03 1.46
C TYR A 51 -1.71 -10.33 2.80
N LEU A 52 -2.44 -9.26 3.11
CA LEU A 52 -2.37 -8.58 4.42
C LEU A 52 -2.86 -9.45 5.57
N GLN A 53 -3.89 -10.26 5.33
CA GLN A 53 -4.47 -11.13 6.34
C GLN A 53 -3.60 -12.36 6.62
N ASP A 54 -2.99 -12.94 5.58
CA ASP A 54 -2.02 -14.03 5.72
C ASP A 54 -0.70 -13.53 6.31
N PHE A 55 -0.31 -12.30 6.01
CA PHE A 55 0.85 -11.67 6.62
C PHE A 55 0.62 -11.25 8.08
N LYS A 56 -0.56 -10.72 8.42
CA LYS A 56 -0.99 -10.50 9.81
C LYS A 56 -0.94 -11.80 10.60
N LYS A 57 -1.49 -12.90 10.04
CA LYS A 57 -1.39 -14.23 10.65
C LYS A 57 0.06 -14.70 10.79
N HIS A 58 0.92 -14.41 9.82
CA HIS A 58 2.34 -14.76 9.89
C HIS A 58 3.08 -13.96 10.98
N LEU A 59 2.84 -12.65 11.09
CA LEU A 59 3.39 -11.81 12.17
C LEU A 59 2.77 -12.11 13.54
N GLU A 60 1.51 -12.54 13.61
CA GLU A 60 0.89 -13.05 14.84
C GLU A 60 1.48 -14.43 15.23
N SER A 61 1.89 -15.23 14.24
CA SER A 61 2.54 -16.53 14.46
C SER A 61 4.01 -16.41 14.90
N VAL A 62 4.69 -15.34 14.50
CA VAL A 62 6.01 -14.96 14.99
C VAL A 62 5.78 -14.03 16.19
N GLN A 63 5.63 -14.60 17.39
CA GLN A 63 5.27 -13.89 18.64
C GLN A 63 6.01 -12.55 18.87
N GLU A 64 7.19 -12.39 18.26
CA GLU A 64 8.07 -11.23 18.31
C GLU A 64 7.48 -9.93 17.74
N PHE A 65 6.43 -9.94 16.89
CA PHE A 65 5.93 -8.72 16.22
C PHE A 65 4.46 -8.36 16.54
N SER A 66 3.83 -9.05 17.48
CA SER A 66 2.41 -8.84 17.81
C SER A 66 2.13 -7.45 18.41
N SER A 67 3.10 -6.84 19.09
CA SER A 67 2.98 -5.52 19.70
C SER A 67 3.13 -4.39 18.69
N ILE A 68 4.02 -4.52 17.70
CA ILE A 68 4.10 -3.59 16.55
C ILE A 68 2.79 -3.55 15.78
N LEU A 69 2.19 -4.70 15.48
CA LEU A 69 0.89 -4.75 14.80
C LEU A 69 -0.22 -4.09 15.63
N LYS A 70 -0.24 -4.33 16.94
CA LYS A 70 -1.21 -3.68 17.83
C LYS A 70 -1.01 -2.17 17.90
N GLU A 71 0.22 -1.67 17.90
CA GLU A 71 0.46 -0.23 17.93
C GLU A 71 0.10 0.44 16.60
N LEU A 72 0.34 -0.22 15.47
CA LEU A 72 -0.14 0.23 14.17
C LEU A 72 -1.67 0.35 14.13
N GLU A 73 -2.35 -0.66 14.66
CA GLU A 73 -3.81 -0.63 14.84
C GLU A 73 -4.27 0.51 15.76
N LYS A 74 -3.55 0.80 16.87
CA LYS A 74 -3.85 1.91 17.79
C LYS A 74 -3.63 3.29 17.19
N GLU A 75 -2.55 3.49 16.43
CA GLU A 75 -2.25 4.76 15.75
C GLU A 75 -3.21 5.03 14.59
N LYS A 76 -4.17 4.11 14.34
CA LYS A 76 -5.11 4.12 13.21
C LYS A 76 -4.39 4.21 11.86
N ALA A 77 -3.09 3.93 11.87
CA ALA A 77 -2.24 3.77 10.73
C ALA A 77 -2.64 2.43 10.12
N GLY A 78 -3.34 2.46 8.99
CA GLY A 78 -3.85 1.21 8.44
C GLY A 78 -2.69 0.26 8.07
N ALA A 79 -3.01 -1.01 7.85
CA ALA A 79 -2.08 -2.10 7.52
C ALA A 79 -1.20 -1.92 6.24
N TRP A 80 -1.16 -0.72 5.66
CA TRP A 80 -0.65 -0.37 4.33
C TRP A 80 0.79 0.15 4.32
N LEU A 81 1.42 0.24 5.49
CA LEU A 81 2.80 0.74 5.63
C LEU A 81 3.84 -0.35 5.32
N ILE A 82 3.41 -1.59 5.07
CA ILE A 82 4.28 -2.75 4.85
C ILE A 82 4.36 -3.06 3.36
N SER A 83 5.55 -2.88 2.77
CA SER A 83 5.90 -3.25 1.40
C SER A 83 6.78 -4.51 1.43
N LEU A 84 6.49 -5.46 0.54
CA LEU A 84 7.41 -6.57 0.21
C LEU A 84 8.14 -6.17 -1.07
N GLU A 85 9.34 -5.60 -0.92
CA GLU A 85 10.22 -5.30 -2.05
C GLU A 85 11.39 -6.28 -2.01
N ASN A 86 11.62 -7.00 -3.10
CA ASN A 86 12.74 -7.95 -3.22
C ASN A 86 12.81 -9.03 -2.13
N GLY A 87 11.68 -9.39 -1.52
CA GLY A 87 11.61 -10.35 -0.41
C GLY A 87 11.91 -9.74 0.98
N GLU A 88 12.24 -8.45 1.03
CA GLU A 88 12.45 -7.71 2.27
C GLU A 88 11.14 -7.13 2.79
N LYS A 89 10.95 -7.19 4.11
CA LYS A 89 9.78 -6.62 4.78
C LYS A 89 10.11 -5.18 5.15
N ARG A 90 9.53 -4.21 4.46
CA ARG A 90 9.80 -2.78 4.65
C ARG A 90 8.60 -2.06 5.20
N PHE A 91 8.79 -1.29 6.26
CA PHE A 91 7.79 -0.40 6.81
C PHE A 91 8.11 1.03 6.44
N ILE A 92 7.31 1.66 5.57
CA ILE A 92 7.58 3.01 5.05
C ILE A 92 6.63 4.02 5.65
N CYS A 93 7.13 5.04 6.34
CA CYS A 93 6.33 6.03 7.04
C CYS A 93 6.67 7.47 6.62
N PRO A 94 5.67 8.30 6.25
CA PRO A 94 5.88 9.73 6.05
C PRO A 94 5.81 10.54 7.35
N TYR A 95 5.42 9.91 8.47
CA TYR A 95 5.15 10.58 9.74
C TYR A 95 6.29 10.41 10.73
N THR A 96 6.89 11.51 11.18
CA THR A 96 7.99 11.50 12.16
C THR A 96 7.57 10.82 13.46
N ASP A 97 6.38 11.14 13.98
CA ASP A 97 5.90 10.62 15.27
C ASP A 97 5.68 9.11 15.22
N THR A 98 4.99 8.63 14.18
CA THR A 98 4.72 7.20 13.99
C THR A 98 6.02 6.43 13.75
N TYR A 99 6.93 6.97 12.95
CA TYR A 99 8.26 6.39 12.74
C TYR A 99 9.03 6.23 14.06
N ASN A 100 9.12 7.30 14.87
CA ASN A 100 9.86 7.26 16.14
C ASN A 100 9.26 6.30 17.16
N LYS A 101 7.92 6.20 17.23
CA LYS A 101 7.23 5.22 18.08
C LYS A 101 7.60 3.79 17.65
N LEU A 102 7.51 3.48 16.36
CA LEU A 102 7.83 2.15 15.84
C LEU A 102 9.29 1.80 16.03
N ARG A 103 10.21 2.75 15.81
CA ARG A 103 11.63 2.56 16.09
C ARG A 103 11.88 2.20 17.56
N THR A 104 11.18 2.87 18.48
CA THR A 104 11.28 2.60 19.92
C THR A 104 10.74 1.20 20.26
N LEU A 105 9.61 0.81 19.67
CA LEU A 105 9.05 -0.53 19.86
C LEU A 105 9.97 -1.62 19.34
N LEU A 106 10.52 -1.45 18.13
CA LEU A 106 11.48 -2.39 17.54
C LEU A 106 12.73 -2.54 18.40
N LEU A 107 13.25 -1.45 18.97
CA LEU A 107 14.37 -1.50 19.91
C LEU A 107 14.02 -2.33 21.16
N VAL A 108 12.83 -2.15 21.72
CA VAL A 108 12.38 -2.90 22.91
C VAL A 108 12.17 -4.38 22.59
N GLU A 109 11.58 -4.71 21.44
CA GLU A 109 11.27 -6.09 21.04
C GLU A 109 12.52 -6.86 20.60
N THR A 110 13.40 -6.24 19.81
CA THR A 110 14.58 -6.90 19.25
C THR A 110 15.81 -6.78 20.16
N GLY A 111 15.79 -5.89 21.15
CA GLY A 111 16.96 -5.55 21.98
C GLY A 111 18.09 -4.87 21.21
N SER A 112 17.88 -4.53 19.94
CA SER A 112 18.88 -3.96 19.03
C SER A 112 18.39 -2.63 18.45
N GLY A 113 19.30 -1.66 18.32
CA GLY A 113 19.01 -0.39 17.65
C GLY A 113 18.97 -0.46 16.12
N GLY A 114 19.30 -1.62 15.55
CA GLY A 114 19.43 -1.82 14.12
C GLY A 114 20.59 -1.05 13.48
N THR A 115 20.82 -1.28 12.19
CA THR A 115 21.81 -0.53 11.38
C THR A 115 21.11 0.68 10.75
N ARG A 116 21.55 1.89 11.10
CA ARG A 116 20.90 3.14 10.71
C ARG A 116 21.63 3.85 9.58
N THR A 117 20.89 4.21 8.53
CA THR A 117 21.35 5.05 7.42
C THR A 117 20.49 6.29 7.31
N VAL A 118 21.08 7.48 7.37
CA VAL A 118 20.36 8.77 7.30
C VAL A 118 20.85 9.56 6.10
N THR A 119 19.91 10.07 5.29
CA THR A 119 20.18 11.02 4.22
C THR A 119 19.59 12.38 4.59
N THR A 120 20.38 13.45 4.47
CA THR A 120 19.95 14.83 4.75
C THR A 120 20.01 15.71 3.50
N THR A 121 19.28 16.82 3.53
CA THR A 121 19.34 17.89 2.51
C THR A 121 19.28 19.26 3.18
N LYS A 122 19.72 20.32 2.50
CA LYS A 122 19.68 21.69 3.03
C LYS A 122 18.34 22.36 2.74
N TYR A 123 17.70 22.86 3.78
CA TYR A 123 16.47 23.66 3.72
C TYR A 123 16.62 24.91 4.60
N PHE A 124 16.52 26.10 3.99
CA PHE A 124 16.75 27.39 4.65
C PHE A 124 18.04 27.46 5.50
N GLY A 125 19.13 26.85 5.00
CA GLY A 125 20.42 26.83 5.69
C GLY A 125 20.55 25.78 6.81
N ASN A 126 19.47 25.05 7.12
CA ASN A 126 19.47 23.95 8.09
C ASN A 126 19.50 22.59 7.37
N ASP A 127 20.15 21.60 7.98
CA ASP A 127 20.10 20.22 7.50
C ASP A 127 18.80 19.57 7.98
N VAL A 128 18.00 19.08 7.03
CA VAL A 128 16.75 18.35 7.28
C VAL A 128 16.85 16.92 6.80
N THR A 129 16.20 15.99 7.51
CA THR A 129 16.18 14.58 7.11
C THR A 129 15.37 14.40 5.82
N ARG A 130 16.02 13.84 4.80
CA ARG A 130 15.40 13.48 3.52
C ARG A 130 14.93 12.04 3.51
N SER A 131 15.66 11.15 4.17
CA SER A 131 15.22 9.79 4.45
C SER A 131 16.03 9.21 5.60
N GLU A 132 15.45 8.24 6.30
CA GLU A 132 16.15 7.44 7.29
C GLU A 132 15.70 5.99 7.14
N VAL A 133 16.64 5.06 7.11
CA VAL A 133 16.38 3.61 7.03
C VAL A 133 17.06 2.95 8.21
N VAL A 134 16.33 2.10 8.92
CA VAL A 134 16.86 1.26 10.00
C VAL A 134 16.61 -0.20 9.68
N GLU A 135 17.68 -0.97 9.61
CA GLU A 135 17.64 -2.42 9.35
C GLU A 135 17.72 -3.23 10.65
N TYR A 136 16.81 -4.18 10.80
CA TYR A 136 16.72 -5.11 11.92
C TYR A 136 16.84 -6.57 11.43
N GLY A 137 17.88 -6.88 10.63
CA GLY A 137 18.19 -8.27 10.23
C GLY A 137 17.13 -8.93 9.34
N GLY A 138 16.67 -8.22 8.30
CA GLY A 138 15.64 -8.69 7.35
C GLY A 138 14.29 -7.96 7.44
N PHE A 139 14.18 -7.03 8.39
CA PHE A 139 13.08 -6.07 8.49
C PHE A 139 13.64 -4.64 8.42
N TYR A 140 12.97 -3.76 7.67
CA TYR A 140 13.41 -2.37 7.50
C TYR A 140 12.34 -1.40 7.95
N LEU A 141 12.76 -0.35 8.63
CA LEU A 141 11.93 0.79 8.99
C LEU A 141 12.43 2.02 8.24
N ASP A 142 11.63 2.50 7.30
CA ASP A 142 11.94 3.59 6.39
C ASP A 142 11.11 4.83 6.77
N TYR A 143 11.77 5.91 7.15
CA TYR A 143 11.20 7.25 7.23
C TYR A 143 11.44 7.99 5.92
N VAL A 144 10.36 8.39 5.26
CA VAL A 144 10.41 9.12 3.98
C VAL A 144 9.45 10.31 4.04
N PRO A 145 9.92 11.49 4.50
CA PRO A 145 9.11 12.72 4.47
C PRO A 145 8.69 13.02 3.04
N SER A 146 7.38 13.04 2.83
CA SER A 146 6.78 13.02 1.49
C SER A 146 5.41 13.69 1.51
N TYR A 147 4.82 13.81 0.32
CA TYR A 147 3.47 14.30 0.14
C TYR A 147 2.65 13.35 -0.73
N SER A 148 1.34 13.51 -0.65
CA SER A 148 0.41 12.91 -1.61
C SER A 148 -0.46 13.96 -2.26
N LEU A 149 -1.08 13.57 -3.37
CA LEU A 149 -1.93 14.40 -4.19
C LEU A 149 -3.12 13.56 -4.63
N ILE A 150 -4.31 14.06 -4.34
CA ILE A 150 -5.57 13.36 -4.61
C ILE A 150 -6.61 14.32 -5.17
N MET A 151 -7.57 13.76 -5.91
CA MET A 151 -8.72 14.51 -6.40
C MET A 151 -9.71 14.77 -5.27
N GLU A 152 -10.51 15.83 -5.40
CA GLU A 152 -11.54 16.20 -4.44
C GLU A 152 -12.59 15.08 -4.29
N SER A 153 -12.99 14.45 -5.38
CA SER A 153 -13.82 13.23 -5.37
C SER A 153 -13.24 12.08 -4.53
N ASP A 154 -11.95 11.75 -4.68
CA ASP A 154 -11.28 10.70 -3.88
C ASP A 154 -11.21 11.10 -2.40
N TYR A 155 -10.90 12.37 -2.13
CA TYR A 155 -10.87 12.90 -0.77
C TYR A 155 -12.22 12.72 -0.07
N GLN A 156 -13.33 13.10 -0.72
CA GLN A 156 -14.67 12.91 -0.15
C GLN A 156 -15.01 11.43 0.06
N ARG A 157 -14.61 10.57 -0.88
CA ARG A 157 -14.78 9.12 -0.74
C ARG A 157 -14.03 8.58 0.49
N TYR A 158 -12.78 8.96 0.70
CA TYR A 158 -12.02 8.53 1.87
C TYR A 158 -12.65 8.99 3.19
N LEU A 159 -13.17 10.22 3.24
CA LEU A 159 -13.91 10.70 4.41
C LEU A 159 -15.18 9.86 4.67
N GLN A 160 -15.94 9.50 3.63
CA GLN A 160 -17.12 8.63 3.74
C GLN A 160 -16.78 7.21 4.19
N GLU A 161 -15.64 6.68 3.74
CA GLU A 161 -15.11 5.38 4.19
C GLU A 161 -14.53 5.42 5.63
N GLY A 162 -14.59 6.59 6.30
CA GLY A 162 -14.16 6.76 7.68
C GLY A 162 -12.66 6.95 7.84
N TYR A 163 -11.96 7.47 6.82
CA TYR A 163 -10.56 7.87 6.92
C TYR A 163 -10.42 9.37 7.14
N THR A 164 -9.27 9.75 7.68
CA THR A 164 -8.84 11.11 7.96
C THR A 164 -7.39 11.28 7.54
N PHE A 165 -6.95 12.54 7.46
CA PHE A 165 -5.60 12.93 7.10
C PHE A 165 -5.06 13.90 8.14
N ASN A 166 -3.76 13.87 8.42
CA ASN A 166 -3.14 14.80 9.37
C ASN A 166 -3.23 16.25 8.92
N LYS A 167 -2.89 16.50 7.66
CA LYS A 167 -2.81 17.83 7.09
C LYS A 167 -3.25 17.81 5.66
N VAL A 168 -4.24 18.63 5.35
CA VAL A 168 -4.81 18.77 4.02
C VAL A 168 -4.57 20.19 3.53
N TYR A 169 -4.07 20.30 2.31
CA TYR A 169 -3.90 21.55 1.59
C TYR A 169 -4.84 21.58 0.39
N ASN A 170 -5.55 22.69 0.21
CA ASN A 170 -6.26 22.92 -1.04
C ASN A 170 -5.27 23.49 -2.05
N ALA A 171 -5.16 22.89 -3.23
CA ALA A 171 -4.19 23.27 -4.26
C ALA A 171 -4.19 24.77 -4.60
N ASN A 172 -5.36 25.42 -4.49
CA ASN A 172 -5.53 26.84 -4.84
C ASN A 172 -5.23 27.81 -3.68
N ALA A 173 -4.95 27.31 -2.47
CA ALA A 173 -4.88 28.15 -1.28
C ALA A 173 -3.87 27.64 -0.24
N PHE A 174 -2.58 27.68 -0.58
CA PHE A 174 -1.52 27.42 0.39
C PHE A 174 -0.19 28.12 0.08
N SER A 175 0.61 28.34 1.12
CA SER A 175 1.99 28.82 0.98
C SER A 175 2.92 27.64 0.69
N LEU A 176 3.66 27.70 -0.41
CA LEU A 176 4.65 26.67 -0.79
C LEU A 176 5.71 26.47 0.32
N GLY A 177 6.18 27.55 0.94
CA GLY A 177 7.17 27.46 2.02
C GLY A 177 6.62 26.74 3.26
N ARG A 178 5.34 26.97 3.59
CA ARG A 178 4.68 26.25 4.69
C ARG A 178 4.50 24.77 4.35
N PHE A 179 4.09 24.46 3.13
CA PHE A 179 3.94 23.08 2.68
C PHE A 179 5.26 22.31 2.75
N VAL A 180 6.37 22.88 2.24
CA VAL A 180 7.68 22.24 2.31
C VAL A 180 8.14 22.06 3.77
N SER A 181 7.87 23.05 4.62
CA SER A 181 8.14 22.93 6.06
C SER A 181 7.37 21.77 6.69
N ASP A 182 6.07 21.64 6.40
CA ASP A 182 5.24 20.55 6.93
C ASP A 182 5.70 19.17 6.43
N VAL A 183 6.18 19.08 5.17
CA VAL A 183 6.79 17.85 4.63
C VAL A 183 8.03 17.47 5.45
N PHE A 184 8.98 18.40 5.64
CA PHE A 184 10.23 18.10 6.36
C PHE A 184 10.06 17.90 7.86
N GLN A 185 8.98 18.43 8.45
CA GLN A 185 8.56 18.09 9.81
C GLN A 185 7.96 16.68 9.91
N GLY A 186 7.71 16.02 8.77
CA GLY A 186 7.07 14.71 8.70
C GLY A 186 5.62 14.74 9.17
N ILE A 187 4.89 15.80 8.80
CA ILE A 187 3.44 15.90 9.07
C ILE A 187 2.64 15.08 8.05
N GLY A 188 3.25 14.71 6.92
CA GLY A 188 2.62 13.96 5.82
C GLY A 188 1.45 14.72 5.18
N PRO A 189 1.70 15.89 4.56
CA PRO A 189 0.64 16.68 3.95
C PRO A 189 0.07 16.03 2.68
N VAL A 190 -1.25 16.16 2.52
CA VAL A 190 -1.97 15.75 1.31
C VAL A 190 -2.55 16.98 0.61
N ILE A 191 -2.31 17.10 -0.69
CA ILE A 191 -2.86 18.16 -1.52
C ILE A 191 -4.13 17.63 -2.19
N VAL A 192 -5.23 18.38 -2.03
CA VAL A 192 -6.50 18.11 -2.69
C VAL A 192 -6.64 19.03 -3.90
N LEU A 193 -6.82 18.42 -5.06
CA LEU A 193 -7.07 19.08 -6.33
C LEU A 193 -8.54 19.00 -6.73
N LYS A 194 -9.09 20.13 -7.17
CA LYS A 194 -10.39 20.13 -7.85
C LYS A 194 -10.28 19.46 -9.21
N GLU A 195 -11.36 18.85 -9.67
CA GLU A 195 -11.44 18.27 -11.00
C GLU A 195 -11.15 19.32 -12.08
N GLY A 196 -10.18 19.02 -12.95
CA GLY A 196 -9.72 19.94 -13.99
C GLY A 196 -8.77 21.06 -13.53
N ALA A 197 -8.43 21.13 -12.24
CA ALA A 197 -7.41 22.05 -11.75
C ALA A 197 -5.99 21.52 -11.98
N SER A 198 -5.03 22.42 -12.15
CA SER A 198 -3.61 22.12 -12.29
C SER A 198 -2.81 22.80 -11.17
N LEU A 199 -1.67 22.20 -10.82
CA LEU A 199 -0.71 22.84 -9.94
C LEU A 199 0.16 23.83 -10.73
N SER A 200 0.59 24.90 -10.06
CA SER A 200 1.51 25.87 -10.66
C SER A 200 2.87 25.25 -10.97
N GLU A 201 3.54 25.67 -12.05
CA GLU A 201 4.92 25.24 -12.39
C GLU A 201 5.89 25.41 -11.21
N ARG A 202 5.77 26.53 -10.48
CA ARG A 202 6.54 26.82 -9.28
C ARG A 202 6.45 25.72 -8.20
N PHE A 203 5.35 24.98 -8.13
CA PHE A 203 5.22 23.86 -7.22
C PHE A 203 6.20 22.75 -7.61
N PHE A 204 6.22 22.37 -8.89
CA PHE A 204 7.09 21.32 -9.41
C PHE A 204 8.57 21.69 -9.27
N ASP A 205 8.93 22.94 -9.57
CA ASP A 205 10.30 23.46 -9.37
C ASP A 205 10.77 23.28 -7.91
N VAL A 206 9.87 23.56 -6.96
CA VAL A 206 10.17 23.46 -5.52
C VAL A 206 10.30 22.01 -5.08
N ILE A 207 9.40 21.12 -5.54
CA ILE A 207 9.47 19.69 -5.25
C ILE A 207 10.78 19.09 -5.79
N GLU A 208 11.15 19.43 -7.02
CA GLU A 208 12.39 18.94 -7.66
C GLU A 208 13.63 19.49 -6.94
N ARG A 209 13.68 20.80 -6.70
CA ARG A 209 14.80 21.47 -6.02
C ARG A 209 15.12 20.87 -4.66
N TYR A 210 14.09 20.52 -3.89
CA TYR A 210 14.24 19.91 -2.56
C TYR A 210 14.20 18.38 -2.61
N SER A 211 14.04 17.80 -3.80
CA SER A 211 13.93 16.37 -4.06
C SER A 211 12.91 15.67 -3.15
N ILE A 212 11.75 16.31 -2.98
CA ILE A 212 10.67 15.81 -2.13
C ILE A 212 9.96 14.66 -2.86
N PRO A 213 9.91 13.45 -2.30
CA PRO A 213 9.25 12.32 -2.94
C PRO A 213 7.73 12.43 -2.88
N PHE A 214 7.08 12.03 -3.98
CA PHE A 214 5.66 11.73 -4.01
C PHE A 214 5.42 10.30 -3.49
N MET A 215 4.40 10.13 -2.65
CA MET A 215 3.99 8.81 -2.16
C MET A 215 2.48 8.58 -2.38
N PRO A 216 2.06 7.34 -2.68
CA PRO A 216 0.65 6.97 -2.79
C PRO A 216 -0.17 7.32 -1.52
N VAL A 217 -1.42 7.76 -1.70
CA VAL A 217 -2.29 8.22 -0.61
C VAL A 217 -2.47 7.21 0.53
N ARG A 218 -2.34 5.90 0.25
CA ARG A 218 -2.46 4.83 1.25
C ARG A 218 -1.54 5.03 2.47
N TYR A 219 -0.37 5.65 2.28
CA TYR A 219 0.60 5.92 3.34
C TYR A 219 0.19 7.08 4.26
N PHE A 220 -0.86 7.82 3.87
CA PHE A 220 -1.34 9.02 4.55
C PHE A 220 -2.73 8.84 5.17
N LEU A 221 -3.38 7.70 4.94
CA LEU A 221 -4.71 7.42 5.48
C LEU A 221 -4.61 7.06 6.96
N ARG A 222 -5.43 7.74 7.78
CA ARG A 222 -5.64 7.41 9.19
C ARG A 222 -7.10 7.03 9.39
N LYS A 223 -7.38 5.85 9.92
CA LYS A 223 -8.76 5.47 10.24
C LYS A 223 -9.32 6.43 11.30
N ALA A 224 -10.58 6.83 11.22
CA ALA A 224 -11.25 7.66 12.22
C ALA A 224 -11.63 6.84 13.46
#